data_AF-Q57861-F1
#
_entry.id   AF-Q57861-F1
#
_cell.length_a   1.000
_cell.length_b   1.000
_cell.length_c   1.000
_cell.angle_alpha   90.00
_cell.angle_beta   90.00
_cell.angle_gamma   90.00
#
_symmetry.space_group_name_H-M   'P 1'
#
loop_
_entity.id
_entity.type
_entity.pdbx_description
1 polymer ?
#
loop_
_entity_poly.entity_id
_entity_poly.type
_entity_poly.pdbx_seq_one_letter_code
_entity_poly.pdbx_strand_id
1 'polypeptide(L)'
;MIIMKKIGILEIVVILSILITSVSLAYKFYSNNGNDYEFDGNQMYKCAWVCEKILNKNFPLNATIIGKWTLSKKPFNGEVKIYDAKGGTLYAIYNGTPITIGGELAYQEDIAAKKIILHPIGKSIIFYELNPIEGKSFRDIANEIENTTKNFNGLNIVDVIVEGSMGVDSKTYTPVERQKIMNNLDVDIKKGLGLYFVDYGIIINGKIHLNTLKNLDNYINSSNISTSKLTIYVVVNNSIDEIPNKIKENYAIITLG
;
A
#
# COMPACT_ATOMS: atom_id res chain seq x y z
N MET A 1 48.93 0.29 -17.87
CA MET A 1 49.26 1.70 -17.53
C MET A 1 47.99 2.52 -17.72
N ILE A 2 47.24 2.78 -16.65
CA ILE A 2 46.02 3.59 -16.73
C ILE A 2 46.47 5.05 -16.78
N ILE A 3 46.26 5.69 -17.93
CA ILE A 3 46.58 7.09 -18.16
C ILE A 3 45.63 7.92 -17.30
N MET A 4 46.11 8.43 -16.17
CA MET A 4 45.42 9.50 -15.44
C MET A 4 45.47 10.76 -16.31
N LYS A 5 44.45 10.98 -17.14
CA LYS A 5 44.28 12.26 -17.82
C LYS A 5 44.17 13.34 -16.74
N LYS A 6 44.94 14.42 -16.88
CA LYS A 6 44.79 15.62 -16.05
C LYS A 6 43.36 16.12 -16.23
N ILE A 7 42.58 16.05 -15.16
CA ILE A 7 41.22 16.58 -15.13
C ILE A 7 41.33 18.10 -15.27
N GLY A 8 40.71 18.67 -16.29
CA GLY A 8 40.65 20.11 -16.50
C GLY A 8 39.71 20.77 -15.50
N ILE A 9 39.90 22.07 -15.24
CA ILE A 9 39.03 22.85 -14.33
C ILE A 9 37.54 22.71 -14.71
N LEU A 10 37.21 22.63 -16.00
CA LEU A 10 35.84 22.43 -16.48
C LEU A 10 35.24 21.09 -15.99
N GLU A 11 36.00 20.00 -16.07
CA GLU A 11 35.56 18.67 -15.66
C GLU A 11 35.37 18.58 -14.14
N ILE A 12 36.22 19.27 -13.37
CA ILE A 12 36.03 19.42 -11.91
C ILE A 12 34.71 20.12 -11.62
N VAL A 13 34.39 21.22 -12.32
CA VAL A 13 33.12 21.95 -12.12
C VAL A 13 31.91 21.08 -12.46
N VAL A 14 31.99 20.28 -13.54
CA VAL A 14 30.93 19.32 -13.89
C VAL A 14 30.75 18.27 -12.79
N ILE A 15 31.82 17.65 -12.32
CA ILE A 15 31.77 16.66 -11.23
C ILE A 15 31.20 17.29 -9.96
N LEU A 16 31.62 18.51 -9.61
CA LEU A 16 31.10 19.24 -8.45
C LEU A 16 29.60 19.50 -8.59
N SER A 17 29.14 19.92 -9.76
CA SER A 17 27.71 20.19 -10.00
C SER A 17 26.87 18.92 -9.88
N ILE A 18 27.36 17.78 -10.39
CA ILE A 18 26.70 16.47 -10.24
C ILE A 18 26.66 16.07 -8.77
N LEU A 19 27.77 16.22 -8.03
CA LEU A 19 27.84 15.92 -6.60
C LEU A 19 26.87 16.80 -5.78
N ILE A 20 26.87 18.11 -5.99
CA ILE A 20 25.98 19.05 -5.30
C ILE A 20 24.52 18.70 -5.61
N THR A 21 24.20 18.39 -6.87
CA THR A 21 22.83 18.00 -7.25
C THR A 21 22.42 16.69 -6.58
N SER A 22 23.32 15.71 -6.55
CA SER A 22 23.10 14.40 -5.91
C SER A 22 22.90 14.53 -4.40
N VAL A 23 23.75 15.32 -3.73
CA VAL A 23 23.65 15.61 -2.30
C VAL A 23 22.38 16.39 -2.00
N SER A 24 21.99 17.36 -2.82
CA SER A 24 20.74 18.11 -2.62
C SER A 24 19.49 17.23 -2.78
N LEU A 25 19.50 16.28 -3.73
CA LEU A 25 18.46 15.27 -3.87
C LEU A 25 18.42 14.39 -2.63
N ALA A 26 19.56 13.81 -2.25
CA ALA A 26 19.67 12.96 -1.08
C ALA A 26 19.22 13.69 0.19
N TYR A 27 19.63 14.95 0.38
CA TYR A 27 19.24 15.77 1.53
C TYR A 27 17.73 16.04 1.54
N LYS A 28 17.09 16.32 0.39
CA LYS A 28 15.62 16.42 0.35
C LYS A 28 14.92 15.11 0.73
N PHE A 29 15.52 13.96 0.40
CA PHE A 29 14.98 12.65 0.80
C PHE A 29 15.24 12.34 2.29
N TYR A 30 16.41 12.71 2.84
CA TYR A 30 16.79 12.43 4.24
C TYR A 30 16.29 13.47 5.24
N SER A 31 16.28 14.76 4.89
CA SER A 31 15.93 15.87 5.81
C SER A 31 14.43 16.04 6.01
N ASN A 32 13.60 15.26 5.31
CA ASN A 32 12.17 15.28 5.57
C ASN A 32 11.90 14.45 6.84
N ASN A 33 12.09 15.10 8.00
CA ASN A 33 11.75 14.54 9.31
C ASN A 33 10.22 14.38 9.49
N GLY A 34 9.41 14.98 8.60
CA GLY A 34 8.05 14.55 8.39
C GLY A 34 8.05 13.41 7.37
N ASN A 35 7.38 12.29 7.69
CA ASN A 35 7.17 11.18 6.77
C ASN A 35 6.37 11.57 5.51
N ASP A 36 6.01 12.85 5.37
CA ASP A 36 5.06 13.34 4.41
C ASP A 36 5.76 13.87 3.16
N TYR A 37 5.41 13.32 2.00
CA TYR A 37 5.98 13.77 0.72
C TYR A 37 5.06 14.79 0.08
N GLU A 38 5.51 16.04 -0.03
CA GLU A 38 4.74 17.10 -0.66
C GLU A 38 5.08 17.27 -2.15
N PHE A 39 4.05 17.41 -2.97
CA PHE A 39 4.14 17.66 -4.40
C PHE A 39 3.16 18.74 -4.83
N ASP A 40 3.62 19.62 -5.70
CA ASP A 40 2.73 20.50 -6.46
C ASP A 40 2.06 19.72 -7.60
N GLY A 41 0.88 20.17 -8.04
CA GLY A 41 0.11 19.53 -9.10
C GLY A 41 0.84 19.42 -10.44
N ASN A 42 1.82 20.30 -10.70
CA ASN A 42 2.68 20.22 -11.88
C ASN A 42 3.80 19.14 -11.76
N GLN A 43 3.98 18.55 -10.58
CA GLN A 43 4.92 17.46 -10.29
C GLN A 43 4.23 16.09 -10.28
N MET A 44 3.03 15.97 -10.85
CA MET A 44 2.21 14.76 -10.71
C MET A 44 2.90 13.47 -11.20
N TYR A 45 3.70 13.52 -12.27
CA TYR A 45 4.51 12.36 -12.69
C TYR A 45 5.47 11.88 -11.60
N LYS A 46 6.14 12.82 -10.92
CA LYS A 46 7.05 12.51 -9.81
C LYS A 46 6.26 11.99 -8.60
N CYS A 47 5.11 12.59 -8.30
CA CYS A 47 4.22 12.14 -7.24
C CYS A 47 3.77 10.69 -7.47
N ALA A 48 3.23 10.38 -8.65
CA ALA A 48 2.80 9.04 -9.03
C ALA A 48 3.94 8.01 -8.91
N TRP A 49 5.14 8.35 -9.38
CA TRP A 49 6.30 7.48 -9.23
C TRP A 49 6.67 7.21 -7.76
N VAL A 50 6.61 8.22 -6.88
CA VAL A 50 6.85 8.03 -5.45
C VAL A 50 5.75 7.18 -4.82
N CYS A 51 4.47 7.39 -5.18
CA CYS A 51 3.37 6.53 -4.77
C CYS A 51 3.62 5.07 -5.18
N GLU A 52 3.99 4.81 -6.44
CA GLU A 52 4.33 3.47 -6.92
C GLU A 52 5.44 2.83 -6.07
N LYS A 53 6.49 3.59 -5.72
CA LYS A 53 7.58 3.07 -4.88
C LYS A 53 7.12 2.71 -3.47
N ILE A 54 6.26 3.51 -2.86
CA ILE A 54 5.71 3.27 -1.52
C ILE A 54 4.79 2.04 -1.55
N LEU A 55 3.86 1.98 -2.50
CA LEU A 55 2.89 0.90 -2.64
C LEU A 55 3.56 -0.44 -3.00
N ASN A 56 4.58 -0.44 -3.86
CA ASN A 56 5.35 -1.63 -4.20
C ASN A 56 6.13 -2.21 -3.00
N LYS A 57 6.40 -1.40 -1.97
CA LYS A 57 6.95 -1.85 -0.69
C LYS A 57 5.86 -2.35 0.29
N ASN A 58 4.60 -2.42 -0.14
CA ASN A 58 3.43 -2.83 0.64
C ASN A 58 3.01 -1.87 1.76
N PHE A 59 3.51 -0.63 1.77
CA PHE A 59 3.03 0.37 2.74
C PHE A 59 1.65 0.89 2.32
N PRO A 60 0.65 0.87 3.22
CA PRO A 60 -0.60 1.58 2.96
C PRO A 60 -0.31 3.09 2.83
N LEU A 61 -1.01 3.76 1.91
CA LEU A 61 -0.74 5.14 1.58
C LEU A 61 -2.02 5.98 1.62
N ASN A 62 -2.04 6.96 2.52
CA ASN A 62 -3.03 8.01 2.49
C ASN A 62 -2.44 9.25 1.80
N ALA A 63 -3.29 10.16 1.36
CA ALA A 63 -2.86 11.46 0.87
C ALA A 63 -3.90 12.53 1.16
N THR A 64 -3.44 13.73 1.52
CA THR A 64 -4.27 14.94 1.50
C THR A 64 -4.16 15.58 0.13
N ILE A 65 -5.30 15.81 -0.52
CA ILE A 65 -5.39 16.39 -1.85
C ILE A 65 -6.07 17.74 -1.76
N ILE A 66 -5.41 18.78 -2.25
CA ILE A 66 -5.97 20.12 -2.41
C ILE A 66 -6.08 20.40 -3.91
N GLY A 67 -7.27 20.70 -4.39
CA GLY A 67 -7.55 20.82 -5.81
C GLY A 67 -8.98 21.19 -6.13
N LYS A 68 -9.52 20.63 -7.21
CA LYS A 68 -10.91 20.82 -7.64
C LYS A 68 -11.43 19.59 -8.38
N TRP A 69 -12.73 19.36 -8.30
CA TRP A 69 -13.40 18.41 -9.20
C TRP A 69 -13.28 18.89 -10.65
N THR A 70 -12.90 18.01 -11.56
CA THR A 70 -12.70 18.38 -12.97
C THR A 70 -14.02 18.66 -13.68
N LEU A 71 -15.08 17.91 -13.38
CA LEU A 71 -16.40 18.10 -13.97
C LEU A 71 -17.10 19.36 -13.46
N SER A 72 -17.23 19.50 -12.13
CA SER A 72 -18.01 20.58 -11.52
C SER A 72 -17.21 21.84 -11.22
N LYS A 73 -15.87 21.79 -11.31
CA LYS A 73 -14.93 22.84 -10.93
C LYS A 73 -15.01 23.26 -9.44
N LYS A 74 -15.79 22.55 -8.62
CA LYS A 74 -15.88 22.81 -7.18
C LYS A 74 -14.54 22.52 -6.49
N PRO A 75 -14.11 23.35 -5.51
CA PRO A 75 -12.93 23.06 -4.73
C PRO A 75 -12.99 21.68 -4.07
N PHE A 76 -11.84 21.02 -3.99
CA PHE A 76 -11.64 19.77 -3.27
C PHE A 76 -10.52 19.97 -2.24
N ASN A 77 -10.79 19.58 -1.00
CA ASN A 77 -9.79 19.45 0.05
C ASN A 77 -10.19 18.26 0.91
N GLY A 78 -9.44 17.16 0.82
CA GLY A 78 -9.82 15.93 1.49
C GLY A 78 -8.71 14.90 1.53
N GLU A 79 -8.87 13.96 2.46
CA GLU A 79 -8.00 12.79 2.59
C GLU A 79 -8.53 11.63 1.76
N VAL A 80 -7.60 10.91 1.13
CA VAL A 80 -7.90 9.75 0.29
C VAL A 80 -6.94 8.61 0.60
N LYS A 81 -7.36 7.37 0.36
CA LYS A 81 -6.46 6.20 0.39
C LYS A 81 -6.01 5.88 -1.03
N ILE A 82 -4.72 6.05 -1.32
CA ILE A 82 -4.13 5.70 -2.61
C ILE A 82 -3.94 4.17 -2.65
N TYR A 83 -4.37 3.55 -3.74
CA TYR A 83 -4.22 2.11 -3.93
C TYR A 83 -3.43 1.72 -5.18
N ASP A 84 -3.30 2.64 -6.14
CA ASP A 84 -2.46 2.46 -7.32
C ASP A 84 -2.02 3.83 -7.84
N ALA A 85 -0.97 3.87 -8.64
CA ALA A 85 -0.50 5.07 -9.32
C ALA A 85 0.20 4.67 -10.63
N LYS A 86 -0.10 5.39 -11.71
CA LYS A 86 0.51 5.10 -13.01
C LYS A 86 0.48 6.32 -13.91
N GLY A 87 1.60 6.59 -14.58
CA GLY A 87 1.63 7.55 -15.71
C GLY A 87 1.20 8.98 -15.38
N GLY A 88 1.32 9.41 -14.12
CA GLY A 88 0.85 10.73 -13.68
C GLY A 88 -0.62 10.77 -13.22
N THR A 89 -1.25 9.61 -13.01
CA THR A 89 -2.57 9.49 -12.40
C THR A 89 -2.46 8.72 -11.10
N LEU A 90 -3.11 9.19 -10.04
CA LEU A 90 -3.28 8.45 -8.79
C LEU A 90 -4.67 7.84 -8.76
N TYR A 91 -4.76 6.59 -8.34
CA TYR A 91 -6.02 5.88 -8.12
C TYR A 91 -6.26 5.80 -6.62
N ALA A 92 -7.38 6.37 -6.18
CA ALA A 92 -7.64 6.60 -4.77
C ALA A 92 -9.07 6.23 -4.39
N ILE A 93 -9.30 6.02 -3.09
CA ILE A 93 -10.63 5.85 -2.51
C ILE A 93 -10.96 7.08 -1.68
N TYR A 94 -12.10 7.71 -1.99
CA TYR A 94 -12.66 8.82 -1.23
C TYR A 94 -14.10 8.47 -0.83
N ASN A 95 -14.41 8.48 0.47
CA ASN A 95 -15.71 8.09 1.00
C ASN A 95 -16.25 6.75 0.46
N GLY A 96 -15.37 5.74 0.37
CA GLY A 96 -15.71 4.42 -0.16
C GLY A 96 -15.86 4.33 -1.68
N THR A 97 -15.70 5.44 -2.40
CA THR A 97 -15.81 5.49 -3.85
C THR A 97 -14.43 5.61 -4.51
N PRO A 98 -14.10 4.76 -5.50
CA PRO A 98 -12.90 4.93 -6.30
C PRO A 98 -12.96 6.21 -7.12
N ILE A 99 -11.87 6.99 -7.07
CA ILE A 99 -11.65 8.21 -7.84
C ILE A 99 -10.25 8.22 -8.44
N THR A 100 -10.07 9.07 -9.44
CA THR A 100 -8.79 9.33 -10.12
C THR A 100 -8.35 10.76 -9.88
N ILE A 101 -7.05 10.97 -9.69
CA ILE A 101 -6.47 12.27 -9.39
C ILE A 101 -5.33 12.53 -10.38
N GLY A 102 -5.42 13.64 -11.09
CA GLY A 102 -4.41 14.10 -12.04
C GLY A 102 -3.76 15.40 -11.59
N GLY A 103 -2.76 15.86 -12.35
CA GLY A 103 -2.06 17.12 -12.08
C GLY A 103 -2.95 18.35 -12.27
N GLU A 104 -2.42 19.55 -12.04
CA GLU A 104 -3.22 20.79 -11.96
C GLU A 104 -4.07 21.09 -13.21
N LEU A 105 -3.63 20.62 -14.38
CA LEU A 105 -4.29 20.78 -15.68
C LEU A 105 -5.13 19.57 -16.11
N ALA A 106 -5.29 18.55 -15.26
CA ALA A 106 -6.06 17.37 -15.61
C ALA A 106 -7.53 17.67 -15.91
N TYR A 107 -8.06 16.93 -16.88
CA TYR A 107 -9.43 17.02 -17.36
C TYR A 107 -10.10 15.66 -17.56
N GLN A 108 -9.33 14.57 -17.57
CA GLN A 108 -9.85 13.20 -17.70
C GLN A 108 -10.11 12.56 -16.34
N GLU A 109 -9.24 12.87 -15.36
CA GLU A 109 -9.37 12.42 -13.98
C GLU A 109 -10.53 13.13 -13.25
N ASP A 110 -10.98 12.58 -12.12
CA ASP A 110 -12.03 13.17 -11.30
C ASP A 110 -11.57 14.45 -10.59
N ILE A 111 -10.31 14.49 -10.15
CA ILE A 111 -9.72 15.60 -9.40
C ILE A 111 -8.51 16.24 -10.11
N ALA A 112 -8.65 17.54 -10.33
CA ALA A 112 -7.66 18.60 -10.56
C ALA A 112 -6.73 18.90 -9.38
N ALA A 113 -5.63 18.17 -9.12
CA ALA A 113 -4.81 18.44 -7.94
C ALA A 113 -3.87 19.65 -8.11
N LYS A 114 -3.91 20.58 -7.15
CA LYS A 114 -2.97 21.70 -7.02
C LYS A 114 -1.82 21.36 -6.07
N LYS A 115 -2.11 20.66 -4.97
CA LYS A 115 -1.12 20.18 -4.00
C LYS A 115 -1.52 18.78 -3.53
N ILE A 116 -0.52 17.91 -3.38
CA ILE A 116 -0.66 16.54 -2.89
C ILE A 116 0.34 16.37 -1.75
N ILE A 117 -0.13 15.86 -0.61
CA ILE A 117 0.70 15.50 0.53
C ILE A 117 0.49 14.01 0.77
N LEU A 118 1.53 13.22 0.57
CA LEU A 118 1.48 11.77 0.77
C LEU A 118 1.78 11.44 2.22
N HIS A 119 0.96 10.61 2.84
CA HIS A 119 1.08 10.12 4.21
C HIS A 119 1.18 8.59 4.21
N PRO A 120 2.40 8.02 4.03
CA PRO A 120 2.61 6.60 4.22
C PRO A 120 2.21 6.19 5.64
N ILE A 121 1.50 5.08 5.76
CA ILE A 121 1.08 4.53 7.04
C ILE A 121 2.18 3.59 7.54
N GLY A 122 2.72 3.91 8.71
CA GLY A 122 3.83 3.18 9.32
C GLY A 122 5.20 3.61 8.80
N LYS A 123 6.24 3.16 9.48
CA LYS A 123 7.64 3.45 9.16
C LYS A 123 8.41 2.21 8.72
N SER A 124 8.01 1.06 9.27
CA SER A 124 8.60 -0.24 8.96
C SER A 124 7.51 -1.29 8.77
N ILE A 125 7.83 -2.33 8.01
CA ILE A 125 7.01 -3.53 7.87
C ILE A 125 7.85 -4.72 8.30
N ILE A 126 7.36 -5.47 9.29
CA ILE A 126 7.90 -6.77 9.64
C ILE A 126 7.13 -7.79 8.81
N PHE A 127 7.81 -8.61 8.01
CA PHE A 127 7.15 -9.63 7.23
C PHE A 127 7.71 -11.02 7.46
N TYR A 128 6.81 -12.00 7.44
CA TYR A 128 7.12 -13.40 7.67
C TYR A 128 6.08 -14.28 7.01
N GLU A 129 6.43 -15.56 6.87
CA GLU A 129 5.50 -16.55 6.35
C GLU A 129 4.85 -17.33 7.50
N LEU A 130 3.55 -17.55 7.37
CA LEU A 130 2.76 -18.41 8.24
C LEU A 130 2.41 -19.68 7.47
N ASN A 131 2.61 -20.84 8.12
CA ASN A 131 2.21 -22.13 7.55
C ASN A 131 0.69 -22.16 7.29
N PRO A 132 0.21 -23.04 6.39
CA PRO A 132 -1.21 -23.27 6.18
C PRO A 132 -1.99 -23.41 7.49
N ILE A 133 -3.10 -22.69 7.59
CA ILE A 133 -4.04 -22.75 8.71
C ILE A 133 -5.43 -23.13 8.21
N GLU A 134 -6.21 -23.71 9.11
CA GLU A 134 -7.59 -24.10 8.87
C GLU A 134 -8.52 -23.44 9.88
N GLY A 135 -9.75 -23.18 9.49
CA GLY A 135 -10.76 -22.54 10.33
C GLY A 135 -12.16 -22.74 9.77
N LYS A 136 -13.20 -22.45 10.55
CA LYS A 136 -14.59 -22.59 10.08
C LYS A 136 -15.15 -21.26 9.55
N SER A 137 -14.56 -20.15 9.98
CA SER A 137 -14.92 -18.78 9.62
C SER A 137 -13.70 -17.95 9.26
N PHE A 138 -13.90 -16.85 8.53
CA PHE A 138 -12.80 -15.90 8.27
C PHE A 138 -12.27 -15.27 9.56
N ARG A 139 -13.14 -15.12 10.56
CA ARG A 139 -12.73 -14.69 11.90
C ARG A 139 -11.81 -15.68 12.59
N ASP A 140 -11.98 -16.99 12.42
CA ASP A 140 -11.04 -17.98 12.97
C ASP A 140 -9.65 -17.81 12.36
N ILE A 141 -9.58 -17.72 11.03
CA ILE A 141 -8.34 -17.47 10.28
C ILE A 141 -7.68 -16.17 10.74
N ALA A 142 -8.47 -15.09 10.87
CA ALA A 142 -7.97 -13.80 11.32
C ALA A 142 -7.44 -13.82 12.76
N ASN A 143 -8.10 -14.57 13.66
CA ASN A 143 -7.66 -14.71 15.06
C ASN A 143 -6.34 -15.49 15.16
N GLU A 144 -6.14 -16.53 14.36
CA GLU A 144 -4.86 -17.25 14.28
C GLU A 144 -3.73 -16.33 13.81
N ILE A 145 -3.98 -15.52 12.76
CA ILE A 145 -3.01 -14.53 12.30
C ILE A 145 -2.74 -13.48 13.39
N GLU A 146 -3.77 -12.95 14.04
CA GLU A 146 -3.64 -11.97 15.13
C GLU A 146 -2.88 -12.54 16.34
N ASN A 147 -2.99 -13.84 16.62
CA ASN A 147 -2.19 -14.49 17.65
C ASN A 147 -0.69 -14.44 17.33
N THR A 148 -0.32 -14.57 16.06
CA THR A 148 1.10 -14.49 15.66
C THR A 148 1.68 -13.08 15.76
N THR A 149 0.86 -12.04 15.65
CA THR A 149 1.31 -10.65 15.80
C THR A 149 1.64 -10.26 17.24
N LYS A 150 1.17 -11.05 18.24
CA LYS A 150 1.53 -10.85 19.66
C LYS A 150 3.03 -10.98 19.94
N ASN A 151 3.79 -11.63 19.05
CA ASN A 151 5.25 -11.67 19.13
C ASN A 151 5.90 -10.28 18.98
N PHE A 152 5.14 -9.29 18.49
CA PHE A 152 5.55 -7.91 18.32
C PHE A 152 4.94 -6.97 19.37
N ASN A 153 4.46 -7.54 20.50
CA ASN A 153 3.99 -6.76 21.64
C ASN A 153 5.04 -5.73 22.06
N GLY A 154 4.61 -4.46 22.19
CA GLY A 154 5.48 -3.32 22.47
C GLY A 154 5.78 -2.46 21.25
N LEU A 155 5.56 -2.96 20.04
CA LEU A 155 5.55 -2.14 18.83
C LEU A 155 4.17 -1.53 18.59
N ASN A 156 4.14 -0.38 17.93
CA ASN A 156 2.92 0.30 17.51
C ASN A 156 2.45 -0.25 16.16
N ILE A 157 1.71 -1.36 16.20
CA ILE A 157 1.11 -1.98 15.01
C ILE A 157 -0.04 -1.10 14.51
N VAL A 158 0.06 -0.62 13.28
CA VAL A 158 -0.94 0.25 12.65
C VAL A 158 -1.79 -0.45 11.60
N ASP A 159 -1.28 -1.53 11.01
CA ASP A 159 -2.01 -2.35 10.04
C ASP A 159 -1.40 -3.75 9.95
N VAL A 160 -2.19 -4.71 9.49
CA VAL A 160 -1.72 -6.07 9.17
C VAL A 160 -2.31 -6.46 7.82
N ILE A 161 -1.45 -6.78 6.86
CA ILE A 161 -1.83 -7.23 5.52
C ILE A 161 -1.48 -8.70 5.40
N VAL A 162 -2.40 -9.47 4.84
CA VAL A 162 -2.28 -10.90 4.60
C VAL A 162 -2.23 -11.12 3.09
N GLU A 163 -1.23 -11.83 2.62
CA GLU A 163 -1.10 -12.25 1.22
C GLU A 163 -1.08 -13.77 1.13
N GLY A 164 -1.88 -14.33 0.23
CA GLY A 164 -1.90 -15.77 0.01
C GLY A 164 -3.14 -16.22 -0.74
N SER A 165 -3.54 -17.47 -0.54
CA SER A 165 -4.77 -18.02 -1.08
C SER A 165 -5.57 -18.74 0.01
N MET A 166 -6.89 -18.74 -0.11
CA MET A 166 -7.82 -19.40 0.80
C MET A 166 -8.87 -20.15 -0.03
N GLY A 167 -9.00 -21.45 0.21
CA GLY A 167 -10.14 -22.23 -0.25
C GLY A 167 -11.23 -22.16 0.81
N VAL A 168 -12.45 -21.81 0.40
CA VAL A 168 -13.58 -21.56 1.31
C VAL A 168 -14.75 -22.44 0.88
N ASP A 169 -15.12 -23.39 1.74
CA ASP A 169 -16.28 -24.23 1.56
C ASP A 169 -17.55 -23.44 1.93
N SER A 170 -18.44 -23.28 0.95
CA SER A 170 -19.68 -22.53 1.08
C SER A 170 -20.76 -23.09 0.16
N LYS A 171 -21.93 -22.46 0.09
CA LYS A 171 -22.89 -22.78 -0.97
C LYS A 171 -22.36 -22.35 -2.35
N THR A 172 -22.94 -22.90 -3.42
CA THR A 172 -22.79 -22.34 -4.76
C THR A 172 -23.55 -21.02 -4.86
N TYR A 173 -22.85 -19.96 -5.27
CA TYR A 173 -23.46 -18.63 -5.42
C TYR A 173 -24.05 -18.44 -6.82
N THR A 174 -25.27 -17.93 -6.87
CA THR A 174 -25.91 -17.49 -8.12
C THR A 174 -25.22 -16.23 -8.68
N PRO A 175 -25.33 -15.91 -9.98
CA PRO A 175 -24.71 -14.72 -10.56
C PRO A 175 -25.03 -13.42 -9.82
N VAL A 176 -26.28 -13.27 -9.34
CA VAL A 176 -26.71 -12.09 -8.57
C VAL A 176 -25.99 -12.01 -7.23
N GLU A 177 -25.83 -13.13 -6.51
CA GLU A 177 -25.11 -13.15 -5.24
C GLU A 177 -23.62 -12.90 -5.43
N ARG A 178 -23.01 -13.46 -6.48
CA ARG A 178 -21.61 -13.19 -6.86
C ARG A 178 -21.40 -11.70 -7.06
N GLN A 179 -22.26 -11.04 -7.83
CA GLN A 179 -22.16 -9.60 -8.07
C GLN A 179 -22.34 -8.78 -6.79
N LYS A 180 -23.24 -9.19 -5.88
CA LYS A 180 -23.40 -8.52 -4.58
C LYS A 180 -22.11 -8.60 -3.74
N ILE A 181 -21.47 -9.77 -3.69
CA ILE A 181 -20.20 -9.94 -2.98
C ILE A 181 -19.12 -9.07 -3.63
N MET A 182 -19.00 -9.12 -4.96
CA MET A 182 -18.02 -8.32 -5.70
C MET A 182 -18.21 -6.82 -5.50
N ASN A 183 -19.45 -6.32 -5.45
CA ASN A 183 -19.73 -4.91 -5.21
C ASN A 183 -19.29 -4.47 -3.80
N ASN A 184 -19.47 -5.32 -2.78
CA ASN A 184 -19.02 -5.01 -1.42
C ASN A 184 -17.50 -5.02 -1.28
N LEU A 185 -16.79 -5.72 -2.18
CA LEU A 185 -15.35 -5.88 -2.19
C LEU A 185 -14.66 -5.15 -3.35
N ASP A 186 -15.37 -4.26 -4.07
CA ASP A 186 -14.86 -3.62 -5.31
C ASP A 186 -13.51 -2.93 -5.09
N VAL A 187 -13.36 -2.26 -3.94
CA VAL A 187 -12.13 -1.58 -3.55
C VAL A 187 -10.98 -2.57 -3.32
N ASP A 188 -11.23 -3.68 -2.64
CA ASP A 188 -10.21 -4.68 -2.34
C ASP A 188 -9.84 -5.47 -3.61
N ILE A 189 -10.81 -5.72 -4.50
CA ILE A 189 -10.57 -6.33 -5.81
C ILE A 189 -9.63 -5.46 -6.65
N LYS A 190 -9.88 -4.15 -6.69
CA LYS A 190 -9.00 -3.19 -7.38
C LYS A 190 -7.59 -3.12 -6.78
N LYS A 191 -7.45 -3.43 -5.49
CA LYS A 191 -6.15 -3.56 -4.79
C LYS A 191 -5.45 -4.90 -5.04
N GLY A 192 -6.05 -5.80 -5.81
CA GLY A 192 -5.46 -7.10 -6.17
C GLY A 192 -6.06 -8.30 -5.45
N LEU A 193 -7.20 -8.16 -4.75
CA LEU A 193 -7.95 -9.31 -4.24
C LEU A 193 -8.68 -10.03 -5.39
N GLY A 194 -8.36 -11.30 -5.61
CA GLY A 194 -9.10 -12.17 -6.52
C GLY A 194 -10.15 -12.99 -5.79
N LEU A 195 -11.32 -13.12 -6.41
CA LEU A 195 -12.41 -14.01 -5.97
C LEU A 195 -12.81 -14.90 -7.15
N TYR A 196 -12.61 -16.20 -7.00
CA TYR A 196 -13.03 -17.21 -7.97
C TYR A 196 -14.13 -18.07 -7.38
N PHE A 197 -15.35 -17.86 -7.88
CA PHE A 197 -16.51 -18.63 -7.46
C PHE A 197 -16.51 -19.99 -8.16
N VAL A 198 -16.55 -21.05 -7.36
CA VAL A 198 -16.64 -22.44 -7.83
C VAL A 198 -17.93 -23.07 -7.31
N ASP A 199 -18.23 -24.27 -7.77
CA ASP A 199 -19.31 -25.04 -7.15
C ASP A 199 -18.92 -25.36 -5.70
N TYR A 200 -19.86 -25.12 -4.78
CA TYR A 200 -19.70 -25.33 -3.34
C TYR A 200 -18.56 -24.54 -2.68
N GLY A 201 -18.13 -23.42 -3.27
CA GLY A 201 -17.07 -22.64 -2.63
C GLY A 201 -16.62 -21.38 -3.35
N ILE A 202 -15.61 -20.76 -2.74
CA ILE A 202 -14.88 -19.61 -3.28
C ILE A 202 -13.39 -19.84 -3.04
N ILE A 203 -12.57 -19.53 -4.05
CA ILE A 203 -11.13 -19.36 -3.88
C ILE A 203 -10.84 -17.87 -3.82
N ILE A 204 -10.24 -17.42 -2.72
CA ILE A 204 -9.79 -16.05 -2.51
C ILE A 204 -8.28 -16.02 -2.61
N ASN A 205 -7.70 -15.11 -3.38
CA ASN A 205 -6.25 -14.98 -3.51
C ASN A 205 -5.80 -13.52 -3.57
N GLY A 206 -4.54 -13.27 -3.26
CA GLY A 206 -3.94 -11.94 -3.28
C GLY A 206 -3.84 -11.31 -1.89
N LYS A 207 -3.88 -9.98 -1.83
CA LYS A 207 -3.66 -9.19 -0.61
C LYS A 207 -4.96 -8.71 0.00
N ILE A 208 -5.08 -8.84 1.32
CA ILE A 208 -6.22 -8.34 2.09
C ILE A 208 -5.76 -7.80 3.45
N HIS A 209 -6.37 -6.69 3.89
CA HIS A 209 -6.15 -6.20 5.25
C HIS A 209 -6.82 -7.14 6.26
N LEU A 210 -6.19 -7.40 7.39
CA LEU A 210 -6.70 -8.31 8.42
C LEU A 210 -8.09 -7.90 8.91
N ASN A 211 -8.35 -6.60 9.03
CA ASN A 211 -9.68 -6.09 9.41
C ASN A 211 -10.74 -6.36 8.32
N THR A 212 -10.37 -6.29 7.03
CA THR A 212 -11.27 -6.67 5.94
C THR A 212 -11.53 -8.18 5.97
N LEU A 213 -10.50 -9.00 6.21
CA LEU A 213 -10.62 -10.45 6.35
C LEU A 213 -11.63 -10.82 7.45
N LYS A 214 -11.54 -10.18 8.64
CA LYS A 214 -12.49 -10.38 9.76
C LYS A 214 -13.95 -10.11 9.37
N ASN A 215 -14.18 -9.25 8.39
CA ASN A 215 -15.52 -8.84 7.96
C ASN A 215 -16.07 -9.68 6.79
N LEU A 216 -15.29 -10.59 6.20
CA LEU A 216 -15.74 -11.40 5.08
C LEU A 216 -16.91 -12.34 5.45
N ASP A 217 -17.01 -12.74 6.72
CA ASP A 217 -18.15 -13.53 7.24
C ASP A 217 -19.50 -12.83 7.03
N ASN A 218 -19.52 -11.50 6.87
CA ASN A 218 -20.76 -10.74 6.59
C ASN A 218 -21.30 -10.96 5.16
N TYR A 219 -20.44 -11.44 4.24
CA TYR A 219 -20.76 -11.58 2.83
C TYR A 219 -20.72 -13.04 2.37
N ILE A 220 -19.87 -13.85 3.01
CA ILE A 220 -19.58 -15.23 2.64
C ILE A 220 -19.79 -16.10 3.88
N ASN A 221 -20.78 -16.99 3.83
CA ASN A 221 -21.02 -17.95 4.91
C ASN A 221 -20.17 -19.21 4.65
N SER A 222 -19.08 -19.35 5.39
CA SER A 222 -18.17 -20.48 5.30
C SER A 222 -18.52 -21.59 6.28
N SER A 223 -18.20 -22.82 5.90
CA SER A 223 -18.25 -23.98 6.80
C SER A 223 -16.86 -24.51 7.14
N ASN A 224 -15.90 -24.29 6.24
CA ASN A 224 -14.51 -24.66 6.37
C ASN A 224 -13.67 -23.73 5.47
N ILE A 225 -12.47 -23.39 5.93
CA ILE A 225 -11.50 -22.57 5.22
C ILE A 225 -10.14 -23.22 5.41
N SER A 226 -9.40 -23.38 4.33
CA SER A 226 -8.01 -23.81 4.35
C SER A 226 -7.17 -22.80 3.57
N THR A 227 -6.04 -22.40 4.13
CA THR A 227 -5.16 -21.42 3.50
C THR A 227 -3.95 -22.09 2.85
N SER A 228 -3.37 -21.43 1.85
CA SER A 228 -1.98 -21.68 1.49
C SER A 228 -1.04 -21.25 2.62
N LYS A 229 0.27 -21.42 2.41
CA LYS A 229 1.25 -20.61 3.15
C LYS A 229 0.90 -19.13 2.92
N LEU A 230 0.84 -18.36 4.00
CA LEU A 230 0.50 -16.94 3.97
C LEU A 230 1.76 -16.11 4.18
N THR A 231 1.85 -14.96 3.52
CA THR A 231 2.81 -13.92 3.88
C THR A 231 2.08 -12.85 4.68
N ILE A 232 2.58 -12.57 5.87
CA ILE A 232 2.01 -11.59 6.79
C ILE A 232 2.90 -10.36 6.81
N TYR A 233 2.33 -9.19 6.56
CA TYR A 233 2.99 -7.90 6.64
C TYR A 233 2.42 -7.15 7.84
N VAL A 234 3.21 -7.02 8.91
CA VAL A 234 2.85 -6.26 10.10
C VAL A 234 3.44 -4.86 9.96
N VAL A 235 2.57 -3.90 9.66
CA VAL A 235 2.93 -2.50 9.49
C VAL A 235 3.05 -1.86 10.86
N VAL A 236 4.22 -1.32 11.19
CA VAL A 236 4.51 -0.69 12.48
C VAL A 236 4.94 0.75 12.32
N ASN A 237 4.52 1.61 13.24
CA ASN A 237 4.96 3.01 13.30
C ASN A 237 6.25 3.20 14.11
N ASN A 238 7.14 2.21 14.03
CA ASN A 238 8.45 2.23 14.67
C ASN A 238 9.54 2.32 13.59
N SER A 239 10.52 3.18 13.82
CA SER A 239 11.75 3.23 13.04
C SER A 239 12.58 1.95 13.28
N ILE A 240 13.49 1.61 12.36
CA ILE A 240 14.27 0.37 12.42
C ILE A 240 15.14 0.25 13.69
N ASP A 241 15.60 1.38 14.23
CA ASP A 241 16.37 1.49 15.47
C ASP A 241 15.51 1.26 16.73
N GLU A 242 14.21 1.55 16.66
CA GLU A 242 13.23 1.30 17.73
C GLU A 242 12.78 -0.17 17.76
N ILE A 243 13.02 -0.95 16.70
CA ILE A 243 12.66 -2.37 16.66
C ILE A 243 13.70 -3.20 17.43
N PRO A 244 13.29 -4.02 18.43
CA PRO A 244 14.18 -4.86 19.22
C PRO A 244 15.03 -5.81 18.37
N ASN A 245 16.30 -6.01 18.74
CA ASN A 245 17.22 -6.91 18.02
C ASN A 245 16.68 -8.32 17.86
N LYS A 246 16.01 -8.86 18.88
CA LYS A 246 15.36 -10.19 18.80
C LYS A 246 14.38 -10.29 17.63
N ILE A 247 13.68 -9.21 17.27
CA ILE A 247 12.77 -9.22 16.10
C ILE A 247 13.60 -9.12 14.82
N LYS A 248 14.58 -8.21 14.76
CA LYS A 248 15.45 -8.02 13.59
C LYS A 248 16.25 -9.27 13.20
N GLU A 249 16.61 -10.10 14.17
CA GLU A 249 17.33 -11.35 13.95
C GLU A 249 16.44 -12.49 13.43
N ASN A 250 15.14 -12.46 13.72
CA ASN A 250 14.21 -13.55 13.41
C ASN A 250 13.26 -13.23 12.24
N TYR A 251 13.13 -11.96 11.86
CA TYR A 251 12.16 -11.50 10.88
C TYR A 251 12.79 -10.52 9.89
N ALA A 252 12.33 -10.58 8.65
CA ALA A 252 12.72 -9.62 7.64
C ALA A 252 11.95 -8.31 7.83
N ILE A 253 12.64 -7.18 7.64
CA ILE A 253 12.08 -5.85 7.86
C ILE A 253 12.31 -4.98 6.63
N ILE A 254 11.25 -4.29 6.21
CA ILE A 254 11.27 -3.33 5.12
C ILE A 254 11.05 -1.93 5.71
N THR A 255 11.85 -0.95 5.30
CA THR A 255 11.66 0.46 5.66
C THR A 255 11.28 1.29 4.44
N LEU A 256 10.60 2.42 4.68
CA LEU A 256 10.28 3.38 3.63
C LEU A 256 11.52 4.07 3.04
N GLY A 257 12.54 4.30 3.87
CA GLY A 257 13.85 4.84 3.53
C GLY A 257 14.90 4.46 4.55
#